data_AF-A0A2P5VJC8-F1
#
_entry.id   AF-A0A2P5VJC8-F1
#
_cell.length_a   1.000
_cell.length_b   1.000
_cell.length_c   1.000
_cell.angle_alpha   90.00
_cell.angle_beta   90.00
_cell.angle_gamma   90.00
#
_symmetry.space_group_name_H-M   'P 1'
#
loop_
_entity.id
_entity.type
_entity.pdbx_description
1 polymer ?
#
loop_
_entity_poly.entity_id
_entity_poly.type
_entity_poly.pdbx_seq_one_letter_code
_entity_poly.pdbx_strand_id
1 'polypeptide(L)' 'AWDLVGSEFAGRHQQYEKFYAGASFIVRGHSFRETPWGELDRIVDDLLAGYDVPAKEEG' A
#
# COMPACT_ATOMS: atom_id res chain seq x y z
N ALA A 1 -13.76 -9.95 -27.79
CA ALA A 1 -12.74 -9.40 -26.87
C ALA A 1 -11.42 -10.14 -27.11
N TRP A 2 -10.55 -9.58 -27.96
CA TRP A 2 -9.17 -10.03 -28.23
C TRP A 2 -8.38 -8.93 -28.97
N ASP A 3 -9.08 -7.99 -29.61
CA ASP A 3 -8.49 -6.81 -30.26
C ASP A 3 -7.89 -5.76 -29.29
N LEU A 4 -8.10 -5.93 -27.97
CA LEU A 4 -7.72 -4.95 -26.95
C LEU A 4 -6.41 -5.27 -26.20
N VAL A 5 -5.77 -6.41 -26.48
CA VAL A 5 -4.61 -6.90 -25.70
C VAL A 5 -3.41 -7.30 -26.57
N GLY A 6 -3.58 -7.43 -27.90
CA GLY A 6 -2.55 -8.00 -28.78
C GLY A 6 -1.89 -7.06 -29.80
N SER A 7 -2.39 -5.84 -29.98
CA SER A 7 -1.82 -4.89 -30.95
C SER A 7 -0.73 -4.01 -30.31
N GLU A 8 0.25 -3.57 -31.11
CA GLU A 8 1.31 -2.64 -30.68
C GLU A 8 0.75 -1.37 -30.01
N PHE A 9 -0.46 -0.98 -30.40
CA PHE A 9 -1.24 0.12 -29.81
C PHE A 9 -1.71 -0.19 -28.38
N ALA A 10 -2.24 -1.39 -28.13
CA ALA A 10 -2.64 -1.84 -26.79
C ALA A 10 -1.42 -2.03 -25.85
N GLY A 11 -0.27 -2.44 -26.41
CA GLY A 11 1.00 -2.53 -25.68
C GLY A 11 1.50 -1.17 -25.19
N ARG A 12 1.40 -0.12 -26.01
CA ARG A 12 1.74 1.25 -25.60
C ARG A 12 0.82 1.79 -24.51
N HIS A 13 -0.48 1.53 -24.58
CA HIS A 13 -1.41 1.94 -23.52
C HIS A 13 -1.13 1.22 -22.18
N GLN A 14 -0.89 -0.09 -22.17
CA GLN A 14 -0.53 -0.78 -20.92
C GLN A 14 0.81 -0.33 -20.34
N GLN A 15 1.80 -0.01 -21.18
CA GLN A 15 3.08 0.54 -20.72
C GLN A 15 2.90 1.95 -20.15
N TYR A 16 2.07 2.79 -20.81
CA TYR A 16 1.76 4.13 -20.33
C TYR A 16 1.06 4.06 -18.97
N GLU A 17 0.00 3.26 -18.82
CA GLU A 17 -0.73 3.12 -17.56
C GLU A 17 0.16 2.60 -16.41
N LYS A 18 1.08 1.68 -16.68
CA LYS A 18 1.96 1.10 -15.65
C LYS A 18 3.05 2.06 -15.15
N PHE A 19 3.46 3.02 -15.96
CA PHE A 19 4.60 3.89 -15.65
C PHE A 19 4.28 5.38 -15.68
N TYR A 20 3.01 5.77 -15.85
CA TYR A 20 2.61 7.18 -15.94
C TYR A 20 3.07 8.00 -14.73
N ALA A 21 3.02 7.41 -13.53
CA ALA A 21 3.50 8.03 -12.29
C ALA A 21 4.99 7.72 -11.96
N GLY A 22 5.73 7.09 -12.88
CA GLY A 22 7.08 6.57 -12.69
C GLY A 22 7.12 5.09 -12.34
N ALA A 23 8.33 4.51 -12.26
CA ALA A 23 8.51 3.12 -11.87
C ALA A 23 7.87 2.86 -10.49
N SER A 24 7.18 1.73 -10.32
CA SER A 24 6.38 1.46 -9.11
C SER A 24 7.17 1.54 -7.80
N PHE A 25 8.50 1.29 -7.83
CA PHE A 25 9.37 1.45 -6.66
C PHE A 25 9.63 2.91 -6.28
N ILE A 26 9.59 3.85 -7.23
CA ILE A 26 9.69 5.29 -6.99
C ILE A 26 8.41 5.81 -6.36
N VAL A 27 7.25 5.45 -6.91
CA VAL A 27 5.94 5.84 -6.38
C VAL A 27 5.78 5.29 -4.96
N ARG A 28 6.07 4.00 -4.75
CA ARG A 28 6.00 3.39 -3.42
C ARG A 28 7.01 4.01 -2.44
N GLY A 29 8.21 4.35 -2.90
CA GLY A 29 9.21 5.04 -2.09
C GLY A 29 8.77 6.47 -1.71
N HIS A 30 8.13 7.20 -2.62
CA HIS A 30 7.56 8.51 -2.33
C HIS A 30 6.40 8.42 -1.35
N SER A 31 5.44 7.52 -1.59
CA SER A 31 4.35 7.24 -0.65
C SER A 31 4.90 6.91 0.74
N PHE A 32 5.90 6.02 0.84
CA PHE A 32 6.51 5.70 2.12
C PHE A 32 7.15 6.90 2.82
N ARG A 33 7.78 7.84 2.10
CA ARG A 33 8.38 9.04 2.70
C ARG A 33 7.35 10.06 3.18
N GLU A 34 6.27 10.23 2.43
CA GLU A 34 5.25 11.24 2.73
C GLU A 34 4.12 10.72 3.64
N THR A 35 4.02 9.40 3.87
CA THR A 35 3.03 8.84 4.80
C THR A 35 3.28 9.38 6.21
N PRO A 36 2.24 9.91 6.89
CA PRO A 36 2.34 10.38 8.27
C PRO A 36 2.37 9.20 9.26
N TRP A 37 3.46 8.42 9.25
CA TRP A 37 3.58 7.18 10.05
C TRP A 37 3.30 7.38 11.52
N GLY A 38 3.81 8.46 12.13
CA GLY A 38 3.59 8.71 13.56
C GLY A 38 2.13 8.99 13.95
N GLU A 39 1.27 9.39 13.01
CA GLU A 39 -0.18 9.49 13.26
C GLU A 39 -0.85 8.12 13.16
N LEU A 40 -0.46 7.31 12.17
CA LEU A 40 -0.98 5.96 12.00
C LEU A 40 -0.57 5.03 13.15
N ASP A 41 0.68 5.13 13.61
CA ASP A 41 1.19 4.38 14.76
C ASP A 41 0.40 4.72 16.03
N ARG A 42 0.09 6.00 16.25
CA ARG A 42 -0.70 6.44 17.40
C ARG A 42 -2.10 5.84 17.44
N ILE A 43 -2.74 5.67 16.27
CA ILE A 43 -4.05 5.01 16.19
C ILE A 43 -3.96 3.56 16.66
N VAL A 44 -2.88 2.86 16.28
CA VAL A 44 -2.64 1.48 16.72
C VAL A 44 -2.33 1.43 18.20
N ASP A 45 -1.50 2.34 18.71
CA ASP A 45 -1.16 2.43 20.13
C ASP A 45 -2.41 2.69 20.99
N ASP A 46 -3.27 3.63 20.59
CA ASP A 46 -4.52 3.95 21.29
C ASP A 46 -5.47 2.74 21.32
N LEU A 47 -5.53 1.98 20.24
CA LEU A 47 -6.34 0.76 20.16
C LEU A 47 -5.80 -0.34 21.09
N LEU A 48 -4.49 -0.56 21.07
CA LEU A 48 -3.83 -1.57 21.90
C LEU A 48 -3.87 -1.20 23.39
N ALA A 49 -3.80 0.10 23.72
CA ALA A 49 -3.97 0.58 25.09
C ALA A 49 -5.39 0.36 25.64
N GLY A 50 -6.37 0.13 24.75
CA GLY A 50 -7.76 -0.12 25.11
C GLY A 50 -8.06 -1.52 25.66
N TYR A 51 -7.11 -2.46 25.60
CA TYR A 51 -7.27 -3.78 26.21
C TYR A 51 -5.97 -4.27 26.83
N ASP A 52 -6.08 -5.06 27.90
CA ASP A 52 -4.94 -5.70 28.55
C ASP A 52 -4.95 -7.20 28.26
N VAL A 53 -3.79 -7.84 28.43
CA VAL A 53 -3.68 -9.29 28.36
C VAL A 53 -4.39 -9.86 29.60
N PRO A 54 -5.39 -10.75 29.44
CA PRO A 54 -6.03 -11.39 30.58
C PRO A 54 -5.00 -12.08 31.47
N ALA A 55 -5.11 -11.89 32.78
CA ALA A 55 -4.23 -12.55 33.73
C ALA A 55 -4.28 -14.07 33.48
N LYS A 56 -3.11 -14.69 33.39
CA LYS A 56 -2.99 -16.13 33.26
C LYS A 56 -3.46 -16.73 34.59
N GLU A 57 -4.56 -17.48 34.59
CA GLU A 57 -4.94 -18.24 35.76
C GLU A 57 -3.83 -19.26 36.06
N GLU A 58 -3.05 -18.99 37.11
CA GLU A 58 -2.10 -19.94 37.67
C GLU A 58 -2.90 -20.93 38.52
N GLY A 59 -3.08 -22.13 37.98
CA GLY A 59 -3.58 -23.31 38.70
C GLY A 59 -2.47 -24.11 39.35
#